data_AF-A0A497NXD1-F1
#
_entry.id   AF-A0A497NXD1-F1
#
_cell.length_a   1.000
_cell.length_b   1.000
_cell.length_c   1.000
_cell.angle_alpha   90.00
_cell.angle_beta   90.00
_cell.angle_gamma   90.00
#
_symmetry.space_group_name_H-M   'P 1'
#
loop_
_entity.id
_entity.type
_entity.pdbx_description
1 polymer ?
#
loop_
_entity_poly.entity_id
_entity_poly.type
_entity_poly.pdbx_seq_one_letter_code
_entity_poly.pdbx_strand_id
1 'polypeptide(L)'
;GFLVYCYAFLLPFALYGALKVRNKYVHYWTASVLIIGLWPLIYPLATPPLWFRWIIFLVYPMSIYFTEGIYLTLTSNKGVAPRSRKIFAEILIGFIILSAGYYLVAPPEKAFPYFSDYNPYKAYIQSSMLQSTIPISDIDDVMAALDWISENADGECVLVLHEAFYPWSLLRGRVKCEVMRVPECDLTKPVKKTFADQLVKISRKFADNGKAVYTIWWVKGKGWYNVPSLPSCFKQLVSYGHIAVYTYTS
;
A
#
# COMPACT_ATOMS: atom_id res chain seq x y z
N GLY A 1 6.63 15.02 -0.90
CA GLY A 1 6.97 13.74 -1.53
C GLY A 1 5.77 13.07 -2.16
N PHE A 2 4.77 12.68 -1.37
CA PHE A 2 3.64 11.83 -1.82
C PHE A 2 2.89 12.34 -3.06
N LEU A 3 2.53 13.64 -3.12
CA LEU A 3 1.88 14.23 -4.29
C LEU A 3 2.72 14.05 -5.57
N VAL A 4 4.03 14.32 -5.48
CA VAL A 4 4.94 14.16 -6.63
C VAL A 4 5.03 12.69 -7.01
N TYR A 5 5.10 11.78 -6.04
CA TYR A 5 5.07 10.34 -6.30
C TYR A 5 3.80 9.91 -7.06
N CYS A 6 2.61 10.39 -6.66
CA CYS A 6 1.37 10.01 -7.35
C CYS A 6 1.27 10.55 -8.78
N TYR A 7 1.86 11.72 -9.06
CA TYR A 7 1.59 12.47 -10.30
C TYR A 7 2.82 12.76 -11.15
N ALA A 8 4.01 12.23 -10.82
CA ALA A 8 5.27 12.49 -11.52
C ALA A 8 5.15 12.34 -13.04
N PHE A 9 4.51 11.26 -13.50
CA PHE A 9 4.37 10.97 -14.93
C PHE A 9 3.30 11.82 -15.62
N LEU A 10 2.35 12.41 -14.88
CA LEU A 10 1.30 13.27 -15.42
C LEU A 10 1.73 14.75 -15.44
N LEU A 11 2.60 15.17 -14.51
CA LEU A 11 2.96 16.57 -14.29
C LEU A 11 3.37 17.35 -15.55
N PRO A 12 4.24 16.84 -16.46
CA PRO A 12 4.74 17.64 -17.59
C PRO A 12 3.62 18.20 -18.48
N PHE A 13 2.62 17.39 -18.80
CA PHE A 13 1.49 17.81 -19.64
C PHE A 13 0.29 18.29 -18.83
N ALA A 14 0.11 17.83 -17.59
CA ALA A 14 -0.93 18.34 -16.72
C ALA A 14 -0.74 19.82 -16.41
N LEU A 15 0.49 20.29 -16.14
CA LEU A 15 0.72 21.73 -15.92
C LEU A 15 0.38 22.57 -17.15
N TYR A 16 0.76 22.09 -18.35
CA TYR A 16 0.42 22.76 -19.59
C TYR A 16 -1.10 22.80 -19.84
N GLY A 17 -1.80 21.69 -19.64
CA GLY A 17 -3.24 21.62 -19.82
C GLY A 17 -4.02 22.40 -18.76
N ALA A 18 -3.53 22.50 -17.52
CA ALA A 18 -4.16 23.30 -16.47
C ALA A 18 -4.28 24.79 -16.87
N LEU A 19 -3.32 25.31 -17.64
CA LEU A 19 -3.38 26.68 -18.17
C LEU A 19 -4.39 26.86 -19.31
N LYS A 20 -4.91 25.76 -19.88
CA LYS A 20 -5.73 25.75 -21.09
C LYS A 20 -7.17 25.28 -20.84
N VAL A 21 -7.39 24.43 -19.83
CA VAL A 21 -8.73 24.02 -19.41
C VAL A 21 -9.54 25.25 -19.01
N ARG A 22 -10.62 25.50 -19.76
CA ARG A 22 -11.51 26.67 -19.56
C ARG A 22 -12.51 26.45 -18.43
N ASN A 23 -12.79 25.19 -18.07
CA ASN A 23 -13.77 24.86 -17.06
C ASN A 23 -13.24 25.20 -15.65
N LYS A 24 -13.78 26.26 -15.04
CA LYS A 24 -13.41 26.73 -13.70
C LYS A 24 -13.74 25.74 -12.59
N TYR A 25 -14.75 24.88 -12.76
CA TYR A 25 -15.10 23.87 -11.75
C TYR A 25 -14.01 22.84 -11.54
N VAL A 26 -13.25 22.49 -12.60
CA VAL A 26 -12.08 21.61 -12.48
C VAL A 26 -11.01 22.28 -11.61
N HIS A 27 -10.79 23.59 -11.79
CA HIS A 27 -9.84 24.37 -10.98
C HIS A 27 -10.29 24.49 -9.52
N TYR A 28 -11.57 24.71 -9.27
CA TYR A 28 -12.11 24.70 -7.90
C TYR A 28 -11.96 23.34 -7.25
N TRP A 29 -12.23 22.24 -7.97
CA TRP A 29 -12.02 20.89 -7.46
C TRP A 29 -10.55 20.64 -7.11
N THR A 30 -9.62 20.95 -8.01
CA THR A 30 -8.17 20.88 -7.77
C THR A 30 -7.78 21.66 -6.52
N ALA A 31 -8.24 22.90 -6.39
CA ALA A 31 -7.94 23.75 -5.24
C ALA A 31 -8.47 23.15 -3.93
N SER A 32 -9.73 22.70 -3.89
CA SER A 32 -10.32 22.07 -2.70
C SER A 32 -9.56 20.83 -2.28
N VAL A 33 -9.19 19.97 -3.24
CA VAL A 33 -8.41 18.75 -2.97
C VAL A 33 -7.01 19.08 -2.45
N LEU A 34 -6.33 20.06 -3.03
CA LEU A 34 -5.00 20.47 -2.58
C LEU A 34 -5.02 21.11 -1.19
N ILE A 35 -6.03 21.93 -0.87
CA ILE A 35 -6.17 22.55 0.46
C ILE A 35 -6.25 21.46 1.55
N ILE A 36 -7.09 20.45 1.35
CA ILE A 36 -7.27 19.38 2.34
C ILE A 36 -6.08 18.41 2.32
N GLY A 37 -5.59 18.05 1.14
CA GLY A 37 -4.48 17.12 0.98
C GLY A 37 -3.13 17.67 1.46
N LEU A 38 -2.93 18.99 1.44
CA LEU A 38 -1.72 19.64 1.95
C LEU A 38 -1.87 20.15 3.39
N TRP A 39 -3.03 19.92 4.02
CA TRP A 39 -3.29 20.30 5.40
C TRP A 39 -2.21 19.86 6.42
N PRO A 40 -1.63 18.63 6.34
CA PRO A 40 -0.57 18.24 7.27
C PRO A 40 0.67 19.14 7.23
N LEU A 41 0.90 19.86 6.12
CA LEU A 41 2.01 20.81 5.99
C LEU A 41 1.67 22.17 6.62
N ILE A 42 0.39 22.56 6.61
CA ILE A 42 -0.10 23.85 7.11
C ILE A 42 -0.34 23.77 8.62
N TYR A 43 -1.01 22.70 9.07
CA TYR A 43 -1.39 22.53 10.47
C TYR A 43 -1.29 21.05 10.92
N PRO A 44 -0.07 20.59 11.25
CA PRO A 44 0.19 19.19 11.61
C PRO A 44 -0.66 18.68 12.78
N LEU A 45 -0.93 19.55 13.77
CA LEU A 45 -1.61 19.20 15.03
C LEU A 45 -3.10 18.85 14.85
N ALA A 46 -3.75 19.35 13.80
CA ALA A 46 -5.12 18.94 13.44
C ALA A 46 -5.16 18.44 12.00
N THR A 47 -4.30 17.47 11.69
CA THR A 47 -4.32 16.77 10.42
C THR A 47 -5.61 15.94 10.29
N PRO A 48 -6.41 16.15 9.23
CA PRO A 48 -7.58 15.32 8.97
C PRO A 48 -7.18 13.84 8.88
N PRO A 49 -7.93 12.93 9.52
CA PRO A 49 -7.75 11.50 9.30
C PRO A 49 -7.82 11.19 7.80
N LEU A 50 -6.92 10.33 7.33
CA LEU A 50 -6.89 9.90 5.92
C LEU A 50 -6.71 11.04 4.91
N TRP A 51 -6.04 12.14 5.30
CA TRP A 51 -5.72 13.29 4.42
C TRP A 51 -5.14 12.87 3.07
N PHE A 52 -4.34 11.81 3.02
CA PHE A 52 -3.69 11.29 1.82
C PHE A 52 -4.70 10.84 0.75
N ARG A 53 -5.93 10.48 1.13
CA ARG A 53 -7.01 10.15 0.18
C ARG A 53 -7.40 11.34 -0.68
N TRP A 54 -7.31 12.56 -0.16
CA TRP A 54 -7.54 13.76 -0.94
C TRP A 54 -6.48 13.89 -2.03
N ILE A 55 -5.20 13.68 -1.69
CA ILE A 55 -4.14 13.64 -2.70
C ILE A 55 -4.46 12.59 -3.77
N ILE A 56 -4.92 11.39 -3.42
CA ILE A 56 -5.31 10.36 -4.40
C ILE A 56 -6.49 10.82 -5.27
N PHE A 57 -7.49 11.50 -4.70
CA PHE A 57 -8.63 12.04 -5.45
C PHE A 57 -8.24 13.12 -6.46
N LEU A 58 -7.03 13.67 -6.38
CA LEU A 58 -6.49 14.57 -7.39
C LEU A 58 -6.28 13.87 -8.76
N VAL A 59 -6.40 12.54 -8.82
CA VAL A 59 -6.31 11.76 -10.06
C VAL A 59 -7.26 12.29 -11.14
N TYR A 60 -8.50 12.64 -10.78
CA TYR A 60 -9.48 13.11 -11.74
C TYR A 60 -9.10 14.45 -12.39
N PRO A 61 -8.87 15.55 -11.64
CA PRO A 61 -8.45 16.80 -12.26
C PRO A 61 -7.10 16.67 -12.98
N MET A 62 -6.15 15.91 -12.44
CA MET A 62 -4.85 15.71 -13.09
C MET A 62 -4.96 14.97 -14.42
N SER A 63 -5.84 13.96 -14.52
CA SER A 63 -6.13 13.27 -15.78
C SER A 63 -6.78 14.21 -16.79
N ILE A 64 -7.70 15.08 -16.37
CA ILE A 64 -8.31 16.10 -17.24
C ILE A 64 -7.25 17.05 -17.78
N TYR A 65 -6.43 17.61 -16.89
CA TYR A 65 -5.35 18.52 -17.29
C TYR A 65 -4.32 17.83 -18.19
N PHE A 66 -3.92 16.61 -17.86
CA PHE A 66 -2.98 15.84 -18.66
C PHE A 66 -3.52 15.60 -20.06
N THR A 67 -4.78 15.17 -20.17
CA THR A 67 -5.43 14.89 -21.45
C THR A 67 -5.51 16.14 -22.32
N GLU A 68 -5.90 17.29 -21.75
CA GLU A 68 -5.91 18.56 -22.47
C GLU A 68 -4.50 18.95 -22.95
N GLY A 69 -3.49 18.82 -22.09
CA GLY A 69 -2.11 19.15 -22.42
C GLY A 69 -1.53 18.26 -23.52
N ILE A 70 -1.85 16.96 -23.50
CA ILE A 70 -1.49 16.00 -24.55
C ILE A 70 -2.21 16.34 -25.85
N TYR A 71 -3.53 16.53 -25.80
CA TYR A 71 -4.36 16.84 -26.97
C TYR A 71 -3.82 18.06 -27.72
N LEU A 72 -3.57 19.15 -26.99
CA LEU A 72 -3.03 20.38 -27.57
C LEU A 72 -1.61 20.20 -28.13
N THR A 73 -0.78 19.38 -27.48
CA THR A 73 0.58 19.10 -27.96
C THR A 73 0.56 18.31 -29.27
N LEU A 74 -0.28 17.29 -29.38
CA LEU A 74 -0.34 16.41 -30.54
C LEU A 74 -1.04 17.07 -31.73
N THR A 75 -2.14 17.79 -31.49
CA THR A 75 -2.92 18.49 -32.54
C THR A 75 -2.34 19.83 -32.98
N SER A 76 -1.34 20.35 -32.27
CA SER A 76 -0.63 21.58 -32.64
C SER A 76 -0.15 21.54 -34.10
N ASN A 77 -0.49 22.56 -34.90
CA ASN A 77 -0.05 22.69 -36.29
C ASN A 77 1.49 22.68 -36.40
N LYS A 78 2.02 22.25 -37.56
CA LYS A 78 3.45 22.27 -37.86
C LYS A 78 3.99 23.69 -37.64
N GLY A 79 4.76 23.90 -36.56
CA GLY A 79 5.38 25.19 -36.21
C GLY A 79 5.14 25.68 -34.79
N VAL A 80 4.07 25.24 -34.11
CA VAL A 80 3.74 25.73 -32.75
C VAL A 80 4.30 24.83 -31.64
N ALA A 81 4.30 23.51 -31.84
CA ALA A 81 4.99 22.57 -30.95
C ALA A 81 6.18 21.91 -31.67
N PRO A 82 7.40 21.94 -31.09
CA PRO A 82 8.55 21.24 -31.68
C PRO A 82 8.30 19.73 -31.74
N ARG A 83 8.78 19.08 -32.81
CA ARG A 83 8.62 17.64 -33.06
C ARG A 83 9.07 16.78 -31.86
N SER A 84 10.11 17.22 -31.14
CA SER A 84 10.61 16.56 -29.93
C SER A 84 9.56 16.47 -28.81
N ARG A 85 8.72 17.50 -28.63
CA ARG A 85 7.65 17.48 -27.62
C ARG A 85 6.55 16.47 -27.98
N LYS A 86 6.23 16.32 -29.26
CA LYS A 86 5.25 15.33 -29.73
C LYS A 86 5.76 13.91 -29.51
N ILE A 87 7.01 13.64 -29.89
CA ILE A 87 7.66 12.34 -29.65
C ILE A 87 7.72 12.05 -28.14
N PHE A 88 8.09 13.04 -27.32
CA PHE A 88 8.09 12.88 -25.87
C PHE A 88 6.69 12.57 -25.31
N ALA A 89 5.64 13.24 -25.79
CA ALA A 89 4.25 12.96 -25.41
C ALA A 89 3.86 11.50 -25.74
N GLU A 90 4.16 11.04 -26.95
CA GLU A 90 3.88 9.66 -27.39
C GLU A 90 4.63 8.63 -26.54
N ILE A 91 5.93 8.84 -26.30
CA ILE A 91 6.75 7.97 -25.44
C ILE A 91 6.18 7.92 -24.03
N LEU A 92 5.81 9.07 -23.47
CA LEU A 92 5.26 9.15 -22.12
C LEU A 92 3.91 8.44 -22.01
N ILE A 93 3.01 8.59 -22.99
CA ILE A 93 1.74 7.84 -23.04
C ILE A 93 2.02 6.34 -23.11
N GLY A 94 2.92 5.91 -24.01
CA GLY A 94 3.30 4.49 -24.12
C GLY A 94 3.86 3.93 -22.82
N PHE A 95 4.73 4.69 -22.15
CA PHE A 95 5.27 4.33 -20.83
C PHE A 95 4.19 4.23 -19.76
N ILE A 96 3.25 5.18 -19.69
CA ILE A 96 2.13 5.13 -18.74
C ILE A 96 1.24 3.92 -19.00
N ILE A 97 0.89 3.64 -20.26
CA ILE A 97 0.06 2.48 -20.62
C ILE A 97 0.77 1.17 -20.24
N LEU A 98 2.06 1.03 -20.58
CA LEU A 98 2.82 -0.18 -20.28
C LEU A 98 2.97 -0.38 -18.77
N SER A 99 3.34 0.68 -18.03
CA SER A 99 3.49 0.60 -16.57
C SER A 99 2.18 0.36 -15.85
N ALA A 100 1.07 0.96 -16.29
CA ALA A 100 -0.26 0.71 -15.76
C ALA A 100 -0.73 -0.72 -16.06
N GLY A 101 -0.54 -1.20 -17.29
CA GLY A 101 -0.83 -2.59 -17.67
C GLY A 101 -0.04 -3.58 -16.82
N TYR A 102 1.26 -3.33 -16.64
CA TYR A 102 2.10 -4.14 -15.76
C TYR A 102 1.62 -4.11 -14.30
N TYR A 103 1.27 -2.93 -13.77
CA TYR A 103 0.75 -2.77 -12.40
C TYR A 103 -0.56 -3.53 -12.16
N LEU A 104 -1.39 -3.71 -13.21
CA LEU A 104 -2.65 -4.44 -13.14
C LEU A 104 -2.46 -5.97 -13.07
N VAL A 105 -1.45 -6.51 -13.76
CA VAL A 105 -1.32 -7.97 -13.97
C VAL A 105 -0.12 -8.59 -13.29
N ALA A 106 0.91 -7.81 -12.94
CA ALA A 106 2.10 -8.35 -12.31
C ALA A 106 1.82 -8.66 -10.84
N PRO A 107 2.23 -9.82 -10.34
CA PRO A 107 2.09 -10.13 -8.92
C PRO A 107 3.01 -9.19 -8.10
N PRO A 108 2.65 -8.91 -6.84
CA PRO A 108 3.36 -7.92 -6.01
C PRO A 108 4.85 -8.24 -5.79
N GLU A 109 5.27 -9.51 -5.87
CA GLU A 109 6.66 -9.97 -5.78
C GLU A 109 7.49 -9.60 -7.01
N LYS A 110 6.82 -9.36 -8.14
CA LYS A 110 7.46 -8.98 -9.42
C LYS A 110 6.99 -7.62 -9.90
N ALA A 111 6.49 -6.77 -8.99
CA ALA A 111 6.00 -5.44 -9.32
C ALA A 111 7.10 -4.55 -9.93
N PHE A 112 6.67 -3.59 -10.76
CA PHE A 112 7.59 -2.65 -11.40
C PHE A 112 8.31 -1.80 -10.33
N PRO A 113 9.65 -1.61 -10.40
CA PRO A 113 10.43 -1.01 -9.31
C PRO A 113 9.92 0.32 -8.76
N TYR A 114 9.27 1.14 -9.60
CA TYR A 114 8.65 2.39 -9.16
C TYR A 114 7.53 2.19 -8.13
N PHE A 115 6.75 1.11 -8.24
CA PHE A 115 5.65 0.77 -7.34
C PHE A 115 6.10 -0.16 -6.19
N SER A 116 7.24 -0.84 -6.33
CA SER A 116 7.82 -1.72 -5.31
C SER A 116 9.01 -1.08 -4.59
N ASP A 117 10.23 -1.26 -5.10
CA ASP A 117 11.47 -0.95 -4.37
C ASP A 117 11.65 0.55 -4.09
N TYR A 118 11.21 1.38 -5.03
CA TYR A 118 11.31 2.84 -4.95
C TYR A 118 10.06 3.51 -4.38
N ASN A 119 9.10 2.73 -3.85
CA ASN A 119 7.88 3.24 -3.24
C ASN A 119 8.06 3.39 -1.72
N PRO A 120 8.31 4.59 -1.18
CA PRO A 120 8.35 4.83 0.27
C PRO A 120 6.93 4.92 0.89
N TYR A 121 5.87 4.81 0.08
CA TYR A 121 4.48 5.03 0.44
C TYR A 121 3.64 3.74 0.38
N LYS A 122 4.24 2.57 0.63
CA LYS A 122 3.57 1.25 0.56
C LYS A 122 2.32 1.10 1.44
N ALA A 123 2.21 1.87 2.52
CA ALA A 123 0.99 1.92 3.34
C ALA A 123 -0.18 2.63 2.66
N TYR A 124 0.08 3.47 1.65
CA TYR A 124 -0.95 4.23 0.94
C TYR A 124 -1.20 3.69 -0.47
N ILE A 125 -0.15 3.26 -1.16
CA ILE A 125 -0.18 2.76 -2.54
C ILE A 125 0.53 1.41 -2.57
N GLN A 126 -0.22 0.37 -2.92
CA GLN A 126 0.31 -0.99 -3.07
C GLN A 126 1.30 -1.09 -4.24
N SER A 127 2.05 -2.19 -4.29
CA SER A 127 2.97 -2.44 -5.40
C SER A 127 2.27 -3.04 -6.64
N SER A 128 1.06 -3.57 -6.49
CA SER A 128 0.26 -4.20 -7.54
C SER A 128 -1.24 -4.13 -7.22
N MET A 129 -2.10 -4.15 -8.25
CA MET A 129 -3.55 -4.37 -8.08
C MET A 129 -3.92 -5.81 -7.68
N LEU A 130 -3.00 -6.75 -7.83
CA LEU A 130 -3.16 -8.14 -7.33
C LEU A 130 -2.83 -8.26 -5.84
N GLN A 131 -2.80 -7.14 -5.13
CA GLN A 131 -2.54 -7.06 -3.70
C GLN A 131 -3.61 -6.18 -3.05
N SER A 132 -4.20 -6.67 -1.96
CA SER A 132 -4.98 -5.86 -1.03
C SER A 132 -4.09 -5.50 0.17
N THR A 133 -4.42 -5.92 1.38
CA THR A 133 -3.46 -5.89 2.50
C THR A 133 -2.44 -7.03 2.40
N ILE A 134 -2.74 -8.07 1.62
CA ILE A 134 -1.89 -9.23 1.29
C ILE A 134 -2.05 -9.56 -0.21
N PRO A 135 -1.17 -10.37 -0.84
CA PRO A 135 -1.40 -10.89 -2.19
C PRO A 135 -2.73 -11.61 -2.28
N ILE A 136 -3.42 -11.47 -3.42
CA ILE A 136 -4.65 -12.22 -3.67
C ILE A 136 -4.38 -13.74 -3.67
N SER A 137 -3.21 -14.16 -4.15
CA SER A 137 -2.79 -15.58 -4.17
C SER A 137 -2.68 -16.20 -2.78
N ASP A 138 -2.46 -15.39 -1.75
CA ASP A 138 -2.20 -15.87 -0.39
C ASP A 138 -3.47 -15.82 0.48
N ILE A 139 -4.61 -15.35 -0.06
CA ILE A 139 -5.87 -15.23 0.71
C ILE A 139 -6.33 -16.60 1.20
N ASP A 140 -6.36 -17.61 0.33
CA ASP A 140 -6.82 -18.96 0.71
C ASP A 140 -5.90 -19.59 1.77
N ASP A 141 -4.59 -19.39 1.64
CA ASP A 141 -3.59 -19.82 2.61
C ASP A 141 -3.78 -19.14 3.98
N VAL A 142 -4.09 -17.84 3.99
CA VAL A 142 -4.44 -17.09 5.22
C VAL A 142 -5.71 -17.65 5.86
N MET A 143 -6.74 -17.92 5.06
CA MET A 143 -8.01 -18.44 5.58
C MET A 143 -7.81 -19.83 6.17
N ALA A 144 -7.03 -20.70 5.52
CA ALA A 144 -6.67 -22.01 6.04
C ALA A 144 -5.86 -21.92 7.34
N ALA A 145 -4.91 -20.98 7.44
CA ALA A 145 -4.15 -20.75 8.66
C ALA A 145 -5.04 -20.28 9.83
N LEU A 146 -6.01 -19.39 9.56
CA LEU A 146 -6.98 -18.94 10.56
C LEU A 146 -7.94 -20.06 11.00
N ASP A 147 -8.33 -20.94 10.08
CA ASP A 147 -9.14 -22.12 10.38
C ASP A 147 -8.39 -23.09 11.28
N TRP A 148 -7.13 -23.37 10.95
CA TRP A 148 -6.28 -24.23 11.78
C TRP A 148 -6.18 -23.71 13.21
N ILE A 149 -5.98 -22.41 13.41
CA ILE A 149 -5.95 -21.80 14.75
C ILE A 149 -7.29 -21.98 15.46
N SER A 150 -8.40 -21.80 14.75
CA SER A 150 -9.74 -21.94 15.34
C SER A 150 -10.06 -23.38 15.78
N GLU A 151 -9.50 -24.36 15.07
CA GLU A 151 -9.68 -25.78 15.33
C GLU A 151 -8.72 -26.33 16.39
N ASN A 152 -7.50 -25.82 16.45
CA ASN A 152 -6.39 -26.41 17.24
C ASN A 152 -5.93 -25.55 18.43
N ALA A 153 -6.40 -24.30 18.56
CA ALA A 153 -6.07 -23.50 19.74
C ALA A 153 -6.90 -23.96 20.95
N ASP A 154 -6.20 -24.45 21.96
CA ASP A 154 -6.79 -24.84 23.24
C ASP A 154 -6.67 -23.73 24.29
N GLY A 155 -7.68 -23.61 25.15
CA GLY A 155 -7.66 -22.69 26.30
C GLY A 155 -7.76 -21.19 25.94
N GLU A 156 -7.26 -20.35 26.83
CA GLU A 156 -7.18 -18.90 26.59
C GLU A 156 -6.02 -18.57 25.66
N CYS A 157 -6.35 -18.21 24.42
CA CYS A 157 -5.37 -17.87 23.40
C CYS A 157 -5.52 -16.43 22.89
N VAL A 158 -4.40 -15.88 22.41
CA VAL A 158 -4.32 -14.57 21.75
C VAL A 158 -3.71 -14.76 20.37
N LEU A 159 -4.39 -14.26 19.35
CA LEU A 159 -3.90 -14.18 17.98
C LEU A 159 -3.36 -12.76 17.74
N VAL A 160 -2.04 -12.61 17.76
CA VAL A 160 -1.35 -11.33 17.55
C VAL A 160 -1.02 -11.20 16.07
N LEU A 161 -1.68 -10.29 15.36
CA LEU A 161 -1.59 -10.15 13.91
C LEU A 161 -0.94 -8.84 13.49
N HIS A 162 -0.10 -8.91 12.48
CA HIS A 162 0.24 -7.72 11.71
C HIS A 162 -1.02 -7.09 11.09
N GLU A 163 -1.04 -5.77 10.93
CA GLU A 163 -2.19 -5.05 10.35
C GLU A 163 -2.63 -5.56 8.98
N ALA A 164 -1.70 -6.14 8.22
CA ALA A 164 -2.00 -6.76 6.93
C ALA A 164 -3.00 -7.94 7.04
N PHE A 165 -2.90 -8.74 8.11
CA PHE A 165 -3.71 -9.93 8.33
C PHE A 165 -4.95 -9.67 9.18
N TYR A 166 -4.95 -8.59 9.97
CA TYR A 166 -6.02 -8.28 10.92
C TYR A 166 -7.43 -8.24 10.29
N PRO A 167 -7.67 -7.54 9.15
CA PRO A 167 -9.00 -7.52 8.53
C PRO A 167 -9.51 -8.91 8.12
N TRP A 168 -8.62 -9.82 7.73
CA TRP A 168 -8.98 -11.18 7.31
C TRP A 168 -9.46 -12.03 8.49
N SER A 169 -8.86 -11.85 9.67
CA SER A 169 -9.35 -12.49 10.90
C SER A 169 -10.76 -12.02 11.27
N LEU A 170 -11.06 -10.72 11.09
CA LEU A 170 -12.39 -10.17 11.32
C LEU A 170 -13.40 -10.69 10.29
N LEU A 171 -13.00 -10.77 9.01
CA LEU A 171 -13.84 -11.29 7.94
C LEU A 171 -14.19 -12.77 8.16
N ARG A 172 -13.23 -13.57 8.68
CA ARG A 172 -13.49 -14.97 9.03
C ARG A 172 -14.47 -15.10 10.20
N GLY A 173 -14.44 -14.18 11.16
CA GLY A 173 -15.42 -14.02 12.24
C GLY A 173 -15.41 -15.09 13.34
N ARG A 174 -14.78 -16.27 13.13
CA ARG A 174 -14.83 -17.43 14.05
C ARG A 174 -13.48 -17.80 14.69
N VAL A 175 -12.54 -16.87 14.79
CA VAL A 175 -11.30 -17.16 15.51
C VAL A 175 -11.60 -17.18 17.01
N LYS A 176 -11.39 -18.34 17.66
CA LYS A 176 -11.64 -18.52 19.11
C LYS A 176 -10.76 -17.63 20.00
N CYS A 177 -9.59 -17.23 19.50
CA CYS A 177 -8.63 -16.43 20.24
C CYS A 177 -8.99 -14.94 20.27
N GLU A 178 -8.58 -14.25 21.35
CA GLU A 178 -8.57 -12.79 21.38
C GLU A 178 -7.65 -12.26 20.28
N VAL A 179 -8.15 -11.40 19.38
CA VAL A 179 -7.36 -10.89 18.26
C VAL A 179 -6.73 -9.55 18.62
N MET A 180 -5.41 -9.48 18.59
CA MET A 180 -4.65 -8.26 18.85
C MET A 180 -3.96 -7.76 17.58
N ARG A 181 -4.21 -6.50 17.20
CA ARG A 181 -3.59 -5.87 16.03
C ARG A 181 -2.25 -5.22 16.38
N VAL A 182 -1.23 -5.50 15.58
CA VAL A 182 0.07 -4.80 15.57
C VAL A 182 0.10 -3.87 14.34
N PRO A 183 0.04 -2.54 14.51
CA PRO A 183 0.14 -1.61 13.40
C PRO A 183 1.55 -1.60 12.82
N GLU A 184 1.66 -1.32 11.52
CA GLU A 184 2.97 -1.10 10.91
C GLU A 184 3.59 0.18 11.47
N CYS A 185 4.89 0.14 11.75
CA CYS A 185 5.57 1.26 12.39
C CYS A 185 6.27 2.14 11.37
N ASP A 186 5.96 3.44 11.40
CA ASP A 186 6.85 4.52 10.94
C ASP A 186 7.57 4.25 9.60
N LEU A 187 6.84 3.79 8.57
CA LEU A 187 7.39 3.54 7.22
C LEU A 187 8.03 4.79 6.57
N THR A 188 7.79 5.96 7.15
CA THR A 188 8.30 7.26 6.73
C THR A 188 9.65 7.65 7.36
N LYS A 189 10.14 6.91 8.38
CA LYS A 189 11.41 7.21 9.05
C LYS A 189 12.59 6.48 8.38
N PRO A 190 13.78 7.12 8.29
CA PRO A 190 14.96 6.52 7.66
C PRO A 190 15.50 5.29 8.41
N VAL A 191 15.27 5.20 9.72
CA VAL A 191 15.53 3.99 10.52
C VAL A 191 14.22 3.21 10.61
N LYS A 192 14.07 2.21 9.74
CA LYS A 192 12.89 1.33 9.70
C LYS A 192 12.88 0.44 10.94
N LYS A 193 12.18 0.86 11.99
CA LYS A 193 11.74 -0.09 13.02
C LYS A 193 10.66 -0.96 12.38
N THR A 194 10.87 -2.27 12.37
CA THR A 194 9.87 -3.20 11.84
C THR A 194 8.79 -3.44 12.89
N PHE A 195 7.62 -3.92 12.47
CA PHE A 195 6.58 -4.36 13.41
C PHE A 195 7.04 -5.55 14.30
N ALA A 196 8.12 -6.26 13.94
CA ALA A 196 8.57 -7.48 14.61
C ALA A 196 8.90 -7.24 16.10
N ASP A 197 9.53 -6.12 16.45
CA ASP A 197 9.83 -5.79 17.85
C ASP A 197 8.55 -5.60 18.68
N GLN A 198 7.55 -4.95 18.10
CA GLN A 198 6.25 -4.77 18.74
C GLN A 198 5.49 -6.09 18.86
N LEU A 199 5.54 -6.92 17.80
CA LEU A 199 4.97 -8.26 17.80
C LEU A 199 5.57 -9.09 18.95
N VAL A 200 6.89 -9.10 19.12
CA VAL A 200 7.58 -9.81 20.22
C VAL A 200 7.17 -9.24 21.57
N LYS A 201 7.17 -7.92 21.74
CA LYS A 201 6.83 -7.26 23.01
C LYS A 201 5.40 -7.60 23.45
N ILE A 202 4.44 -7.52 22.53
CA ILE A 202 3.03 -7.84 22.79
C ILE A 202 2.89 -9.34 23.08
N SER A 203 3.53 -10.19 22.29
CA SER A 203 3.48 -11.64 22.48
C SER A 203 4.03 -12.07 23.83
N ARG A 204 5.19 -11.52 24.24
CA ARG A 204 5.76 -11.77 25.56
C ARG A 204 4.81 -11.38 26.69
N LYS A 205 4.22 -10.19 26.62
CA LYS A 205 3.27 -9.72 27.65
C LYS A 205 2.10 -10.68 27.83
N PHE A 206 1.56 -11.26 26.75
CA PHE A 206 0.46 -12.21 26.86
C PHE A 206 0.92 -13.60 27.31
N ALA A 207 2.08 -14.06 26.84
CA ALA A 207 2.69 -15.30 27.29
C ALA A 207 3.02 -15.29 28.79
N ASP A 208 3.53 -14.17 29.31
CA ASP A 208 3.82 -13.96 30.74
C ASP A 208 2.56 -14.03 31.61
N ASN A 209 1.38 -13.75 31.03
CA ASN A 209 0.08 -13.89 31.68
C ASN A 209 -0.55 -15.29 31.52
N GLY A 210 0.21 -16.26 30.99
CA GLY A 210 -0.23 -17.65 30.84
C GLY A 210 -1.10 -17.92 29.60
N LYS A 211 -1.24 -16.97 28.68
CA LYS A 211 -2.01 -17.17 27.44
C LYS A 211 -1.17 -17.82 26.35
N ALA A 212 -1.77 -18.72 25.57
CA ALA A 212 -1.17 -19.24 24.35
C ALA A 212 -1.15 -18.14 23.27
N VAL A 213 0.01 -17.87 22.67
CA VAL A 213 0.15 -16.77 21.70
C VAL A 213 0.47 -17.31 20.31
N TYR A 214 -0.43 -17.02 19.38
CA TYR A 214 -0.30 -17.38 17.96
C TYR A 214 -0.12 -16.14 17.10
N THR A 215 0.53 -16.32 15.95
CA THR A 215 0.57 -15.34 14.87
C THR A 215 0.56 -16.07 13.53
N ILE A 216 0.20 -15.37 12.46
CA ILE A 216 0.37 -15.87 11.09
C ILE A 216 1.32 -14.94 10.34
N TRP A 217 2.20 -15.54 9.57
CA TRP A 217 3.16 -14.83 8.73
C TRP A 217 3.51 -15.67 7.52
N TRP A 218 4.13 -15.04 6.52
CA TRP A 218 4.71 -15.80 5.42
C TRP A 218 5.79 -16.76 5.91
N VAL A 219 5.92 -17.88 5.19
CA VAL A 219 6.99 -18.85 5.40
C VAL A 219 8.37 -18.19 5.26
N LYS A 220 9.37 -18.81 5.90
CA LYS A 220 10.75 -18.29 5.96
C LYS A 220 11.29 -17.91 4.57
N GLY A 221 11.70 -16.65 4.42
CA GLY A 221 12.28 -16.12 3.17
C GLY A 221 11.25 -15.52 2.20
N LYS A 222 9.95 -15.62 2.49
CA LYS A 222 8.85 -15.00 1.73
C LYS A 222 8.20 -13.84 2.46
N GLY A 223 8.73 -13.47 3.62
CA GLY A 223 8.19 -12.40 4.44
C GLY A 223 8.19 -11.03 3.77
N TRP A 224 7.18 -10.24 4.10
CA TRP A 224 6.93 -8.91 3.57
C TRP A 224 7.30 -7.82 4.58
N TYR A 225 7.04 -6.55 4.25
CA TYR A 225 7.18 -5.43 5.20
C TYR A 225 8.57 -5.29 5.85
N ASN A 226 9.63 -5.66 5.11
CA ASN A 226 11.03 -5.74 5.57
C ASN A 226 11.27 -6.78 6.70
N VAL A 227 10.36 -7.73 6.89
CA VAL A 227 10.48 -8.86 7.83
C VAL A 227 10.44 -10.17 7.02
N PRO A 228 11.57 -10.59 6.40
CA PRO A 228 11.60 -11.78 5.55
C PRO A 228 11.34 -13.08 6.32
N SER A 229 11.50 -13.04 7.65
CA SER A 229 11.23 -14.15 8.57
C SER A 229 10.93 -13.58 9.95
N LEU A 230 10.06 -14.23 10.70
CA LEU A 230 9.81 -13.86 12.09
C LEU A 230 11.06 -14.11 12.96
N PRO A 231 11.21 -13.38 14.09
CA PRO A 231 12.24 -13.64 15.09
C PRO A 231 12.23 -15.09 15.59
N SER A 232 13.37 -15.58 16.08
CA SER A 232 13.56 -16.97 16.50
C SER A 232 12.66 -17.44 17.65
N CYS A 233 12.08 -16.52 18.41
CA CYS A 233 11.08 -16.81 19.44
C CYS A 233 9.72 -17.21 18.87
N PHE A 234 9.53 -17.18 17.54
CA PHE A 234 8.34 -17.74 16.88
C PHE A 234 8.68 -19.07 16.22
N LYS A 235 8.03 -20.14 16.68
CA LYS A 235 8.17 -21.48 16.09
C LYS A 235 6.99 -21.77 15.18
N GLN A 236 7.29 -22.23 13.97
CA GLN A 236 6.30 -22.66 13.00
C GLN A 236 5.60 -23.93 13.50
N LEU A 237 4.28 -23.98 13.38
CA LEU A 237 3.44 -25.13 13.73
C LEU A 237 2.95 -25.86 12.48
N VAL A 238 2.34 -25.12 11.55
CA VAL A 238 1.82 -25.62 10.28
C VAL A 238 2.00 -24.57 9.19
N SER A 239 2.02 -24.99 7.92
CA SER A 239 2.08 -24.12 6.75
C SER A 239 1.05 -24.50 5.70
N TYR A 240 0.44 -23.49 5.10
CA TYR A 240 -0.47 -23.56 3.96
C TYR A 240 0.12 -22.69 2.86
N GLY A 241 0.62 -23.31 1.79
CA GLY A 241 1.29 -22.61 0.70
C GLY A 241 2.37 -21.63 1.18
N HIS A 242 2.13 -20.33 1.02
CA HIS A 242 3.08 -19.29 1.42
C HIS A 242 2.92 -18.77 2.85
N ILE A 243 1.86 -19.17 3.56
CA ILE A 243 1.54 -18.69 4.90
C ILE A 243 1.76 -19.81 5.93
N ALA A 244 2.20 -19.43 7.12
CA ALA A 244 2.39 -20.35 8.22
C ALA A 244 1.81 -19.80 9.52
N VAL A 245 1.36 -20.72 10.36
CA VAL A 245 0.97 -20.45 11.75
C VAL A 245 2.21 -20.61 12.62
N TYR A 246 2.44 -19.64 13.48
CA TYR A 246 3.53 -19.63 14.43
C TYR A 246 3.00 -19.50 15.86
N THR A 247 3.66 -20.17 16.80
CA THR A 247 3.48 -19.95 18.24
C THR A 247 4.68 -19.20 18.79
N TYR A 248 4.42 -18.30 19.74
CA TYR A 248 5.49 -17.69 20.53
C TYR A 248 6.02 -18.70 21.55
N THR A 249 7.34 -18.86 21.61
CA THR A 249 8.04 -19.63 22.64
C THR A 249 9.00 -18.69 23.35
N SER A 250 8.82 -18.53 24.66
CA SER A 250 9.73 -17.75 25.50
C SER A 250 11.12 -18.38 25.60
#